data_AF-A0A316X5F9-F1
#
_entry.id   AF-A0A316X5F9-F1
#
_cell.length_a   1.000
_cell.length_b   1.000
_cell.length_c   1.000
_cell.angle_alpha   90.00
_cell.angle_beta   90.00
_cell.angle_gamma   90.00
#
_symmetry.space_group_name_H-M   'P 1'
#
loop_
_entity.id
_entity.type
_entity.pdbx_description
1 polymer ?
#
loop_
_entity_poly.entity_id
_entity_poly.type
_entity_poly.pdbx_seq_one_letter_code
_entity_poly.pdbx_strand_id
1 'polypeptide(L)'
;MRKKNYYGIVLGISIISFSQNLHSQVGIHTSNPQGIFHIDGAKDNPATGIPTTAQQINDFVVISDGSVGVGTISPDKSAKFEVKATDKGVLLPRVPLTSSKDQTTIPSPAAGLLVYNTGTAGLTYKG
;
A
#
# COMPACT_ATOMS: atom_id res chain seq x y z
N MET A 1 34.22 6.22 63.93
CA MET A 1 33.32 6.93 62.98
C MET A 1 33.32 6.15 61.65
N ARG A 2 32.29 5.33 61.40
CA ARG A 2 32.19 4.42 60.22
C ARG A 2 31.73 5.21 58.99
N LYS A 3 32.57 5.34 57.96
CA LYS A 3 32.15 5.83 56.64
C LYS A 3 31.49 4.66 55.88
N LYS A 4 30.19 4.76 55.59
CA LYS A 4 29.47 3.80 54.74
C LYS A 4 29.71 4.16 53.27
N ASN A 5 30.18 3.20 52.49
CA ASN A 5 30.45 3.33 51.05
C ASN A 5 29.14 3.20 50.26
N TYR A 6 28.60 4.31 49.75
CA TYR A 6 27.34 4.35 48.99
C TYR A 6 27.50 4.16 47.47
N TYR A 7 28.73 4.02 46.97
CA TYR A 7 28.97 3.85 45.52
C TYR A 7 28.70 2.42 45.01
N GLY A 8 28.51 1.45 45.91
CA GLY A 8 28.22 0.05 45.54
C GLY A 8 26.76 -0.25 45.19
N ILE A 9 25.83 0.70 45.38
CA ILE A 9 24.39 0.49 45.12
C ILE A 9 23.93 1.12 43.79
N VAL A 10 24.74 1.98 43.17
CA VAL A 10 24.40 2.61 41.87
C VAL A 10 24.76 1.71 40.68
N LEU A 11 25.40 0.56 40.92
CA LEU A 11 25.75 -0.44 39.92
C LEU A 11 24.67 -1.54 39.79
N GLY A 12 23.40 -1.17 39.98
CA GLY A 12 22.28 -2.10 39.98
C GLY A 12 21.14 -1.62 39.08
N ILE A 13 21.05 -2.25 37.90
CA ILE A 13 19.82 -2.39 37.10
C ILE A 13 19.37 -1.10 36.39
N SER A 14 19.85 -0.94 35.16
CA SER A 14 19.05 -0.39 34.07
C SER A 14 19.51 -1.03 32.76
N ILE A 15 19.25 -2.33 32.60
CA ILE A 15 19.02 -2.87 31.26
C ILE A 15 17.65 -2.32 30.89
N ILE A 16 17.63 -1.19 30.19
CA ILE A 16 16.44 -0.76 29.46
C ILE A 16 16.26 -1.86 28.41
N SER A 17 15.31 -2.75 28.64
CA SER A 17 14.79 -3.64 27.61
C SER A 17 14.22 -2.74 26.52
N PHE A 18 15.04 -2.40 25.53
CA PHE A 18 14.57 -1.74 24.33
C PHE A 18 13.85 -2.82 23.52
N SER A 19 12.56 -2.99 23.78
CA SER A 19 11.67 -3.76 22.93
C SER A 19 11.53 -3.02 21.61
N GLN A 20 12.52 -3.16 20.72
CA GLN A 20 12.42 -2.70 19.35
C GLN A 20 11.33 -3.58 18.73
N ASN A 21 10.14 -3.03 18.48
CA ASN A 21 9.19 -3.66 17.57
C ASN A 21 9.79 -3.55 16.17
N LEU A 22 10.72 -4.46 15.85
CA LEU A 22 11.31 -4.59 14.52
C LEU A 22 10.24 -5.18 13.61
N HIS A 23 9.37 -4.32 13.09
CA HIS A 23 8.57 -4.68 11.94
C HIS A 23 9.52 -4.84 10.76
N SER A 24 9.54 -6.02 10.14
CA SER A 24 10.29 -6.25 8.89
C SER A 24 9.54 -5.57 7.74
N GLN A 25 9.59 -4.25 7.72
CA GLN A 25 9.08 -3.44 6.62
C GLN A 25 10.15 -3.34 5.52
N VAL A 26 9.69 -3.49 4.28
CA VAL A 26 10.56 -3.43 3.11
C VAL A 26 10.32 -2.10 2.40
N GLY A 27 11.32 -1.23 2.44
CA GLY A 27 11.36 -0.01 1.65
C GLY A 27 12.20 -0.21 0.40
N ILE A 28 11.69 0.22 -0.75
CA ILE A 28 12.47 0.42 -1.97
C ILE A 28 12.50 1.92 -2.23
N HIS A 29 13.69 2.50 -2.29
CA HIS A 29 13.95 3.94 -2.47
C HIS A 29 13.42 4.88 -1.37
N THR A 30 12.75 4.36 -0.34
CA THR A 30 12.42 5.09 0.89
C THR A 30 13.07 4.43 2.11
N SER A 31 13.70 5.23 2.97
CA SER A 31 14.21 4.77 4.27
C SER A 31 13.15 4.81 5.38
N ASN A 32 11.96 5.31 5.06
CA ASN A 32 10.85 5.50 5.99
C ASN A 32 9.56 4.90 5.39
N PRO A 33 9.47 3.56 5.31
CA PRO A 33 8.27 2.89 4.81
C PRO A 33 7.03 3.28 5.61
N GLN A 34 5.89 3.45 4.92
CA GLN A 34 4.60 3.82 5.53
C GLN A 34 3.64 2.61 5.63
N GLY A 35 4.13 1.42 5.26
CA GLY A 35 3.43 0.15 5.26
C GLY A 35 4.43 -1.02 5.34
N ILE A 36 3.94 -2.25 5.22
CA ILE A 36 4.80 -3.46 5.26
C ILE A 36 5.70 -3.56 4.03
N PHE A 37 5.27 -3.01 2.89
CA PHE A 37 6.04 -2.84 1.67
C PHE A 37 5.77 -1.44 1.10
N HIS A 38 6.81 -0.67 0.83
CA HIS A 38 6.71 0.69 0.32
C HIS A 38 7.74 0.91 -0.80
N ILE A 39 7.27 1.17 -2.02
CA ILE A 39 8.09 1.62 -3.15
C ILE A 39 7.85 3.10 -3.34
N ASP A 40 8.93 3.88 -3.29
CA ASP A 40 8.94 5.31 -3.61
C ASP A 40 9.61 5.50 -4.98
N GLY A 41 8.80 5.80 -6.01
CA GLY A 41 9.30 5.88 -7.37
C GLY A 41 10.26 7.05 -7.59
N ALA A 42 9.96 8.21 -7.00
CA ALA A 42 10.73 9.44 -7.16
C ALA A 42 11.88 9.58 -6.17
N LYS A 43 11.95 8.72 -5.15
CA LYS A 43 12.90 8.79 -4.05
C LYS A 43 12.80 10.13 -3.31
N ASP A 44 11.59 10.68 -3.21
CA ASP A 44 11.34 11.99 -2.64
C ASP A 44 10.66 11.92 -1.26
N ASN A 45 10.38 10.73 -0.73
CA ASN A 45 9.83 10.58 0.60
C ASN A 45 10.81 11.03 1.71
N PRO A 46 10.31 11.69 2.76
CA PRO A 46 11.16 12.18 3.83
C PRO A 46 11.70 11.02 4.65
N ALA A 47 12.95 11.16 5.12
CA ALA A 47 13.61 10.16 5.95
C ALA A 47 12.90 9.89 7.29
N THR A 48 11.97 10.77 7.70
CA THR A 48 11.10 10.61 8.88
C THR A 48 9.75 11.29 8.62
N GLY A 49 8.73 10.92 9.40
CA GLY A 49 7.39 11.51 9.28
C GLY A 49 6.57 10.92 8.14
N ILE A 50 5.55 11.65 7.70
CA ILE A 50 4.61 11.20 6.66
C ILE A 50 4.95 11.92 5.34
N PRO A 51 5.07 11.21 4.20
CA PRO A 51 5.09 11.80 2.87
C PRO A 51 3.96 12.81 2.64
N THR A 52 4.27 13.94 2.02
CA THR A 52 3.25 14.89 1.56
C THR A 52 2.39 14.26 0.45
N THR A 53 1.18 14.77 0.23
CA THR A 53 0.30 14.29 -0.84
C THR A 53 0.97 14.30 -2.21
N ALA A 54 1.87 15.26 -2.48
CA ALA A 54 2.58 15.34 -3.75
C ALA A 54 3.60 14.21 -3.91
N GLN A 55 4.33 13.87 -2.84
CA GLN A 55 5.28 12.75 -2.82
C GLN A 55 4.54 11.41 -2.98
N GLN A 56 3.41 11.25 -2.27
CA GLN A 56 2.62 10.00 -2.32
C GLN A 56 2.12 9.62 -3.72
N ILE A 57 1.93 10.58 -4.65
CA ILE A 57 1.38 10.31 -5.99
C ILE A 57 2.23 9.30 -6.77
N ASN A 58 3.54 9.23 -6.48
CA ASN A 58 4.46 8.33 -7.14
C ASN A 58 4.78 7.06 -6.31
N ASP A 59 4.08 6.85 -5.19
CA ASP A 59 4.28 5.72 -4.30
C ASP A 59 3.37 4.53 -4.63
N PHE A 60 3.89 3.34 -4.33
CA PHE A 60 3.12 2.10 -4.20
C PHE A 60 3.31 1.56 -2.78
N VAL A 61 2.21 1.25 -2.09
CA VAL A 61 2.24 0.76 -0.71
C VAL A 61 1.36 -0.47 -0.54
N VAL A 62 1.83 -1.41 0.29
CA VAL A 62 1.00 -2.45 0.91
C VAL A 62 0.99 -2.21 2.41
N ILE A 63 -0.19 -2.03 3.00
CA ILE A 63 -0.35 -1.80 4.44
C ILE A 63 -0.57 -3.11 5.20
N SER A 64 -0.56 -3.04 6.53
CA SER A 64 -0.56 -4.22 7.42
C SER A 64 -1.79 -5.12 7.28
N ASP A 65 -2.92 -4.62 6.78
CA ASP A 65 -4.14 -5.40 6.54
C ASP A 65 -4.21 -6.02 5.12
N GLY A 66 -3.12 -5.89 4.36
CA GLY A 66 -2.96 -6.39 2.99
C GLY A 66 -3.54 -5.48 1.91
N SER A 67 -4.12 -4.33 2.25
CA SER A 67 -4.64 -3.39 1.25
C SER A 67 -3.50 -2.70 0.50
N VAL A 68 -3.73 -2.44 -0.78
CA VAL A 68 -2.75 -1.86 -1.70
C VAL A 68 -3.16 -0.44 -2.08
N GLY A 69 -2.22 0.50 -1.96
CA GLY A 69 -2.37 1.89 -2.39
C GLY A 69 -1.40 2.22 -3.53
N VAL A 70 -1.90 2.91 -4.55
CA VAL A 70 -1.10 3.53 -5.61
C VAL A 70 -1.44 5.01 -5.62
N GLY A 71 -0.47 5.87 -5.36
CA GLY A 71 -0.72 7.30 -5.19
C GLY A 71 -1.27 7.68 -3.81
N THR A 72 -1.29 6.74 -2.86
CA THR A 72 -1.76 6.93 -1.47
C THR A 72 -1.09 5.92 -0.55
N ILE A 73 -0.69 6.35 0.65
CA ILE A 73 -0.18 5.46 1.71
C ILE A 73 -1.27 5.02 2.69
N SER A 74 -2.47 5.59 2.58
CA SER A 74 -3.62 5.28 3.43
C SER A 74 -4.83 4.99 2.55
N PRO A 75 -4.92 3.79 1.94
CA PRO A 75 -6.13 3.35 1.26
C PRO A 75 -7.36 3.48 2.17
N ASP A 76 -8.51 3.77 1.57
CA ASP A 76 -9.79 3.76 2.27
C ASP A 76 -10.05 2.39 2.89
N LYS A 77 -10.62 2.35 4.10
CA LYS A 77 -10.87 1.10 4.84
C LYS A 77 -11.81 0.13 4.12
N SER A 78 -12.60 0.63 3.17
CA SER A 78 -13.49 -0.18 2.33
C SER A 78 -12.82 -0.72 1.06
N ALA A 79 -11.59 -0.29 0.75
CA ALA A 79 -10.86 -0.66 -0.46
C ALA A 79 -9.69 -1.59 -0.16
N LYS A 80 -9.63 -2.74 -0.85
CA LYS A 80 -8.42 -3.59 -0.89
C LYS A 80 -7.39 -3.13 -1.92
N PHE A 81 -7.82 -2.32 -2.90
CA PHE A 81 -6.94 -1.69 -3.88
C PHE A 81 -7.47 -0.28 -4.16
N GLU A 82 -6.65 0.73 -3.89
CA GLU A 82 -6.95 2.12 -4.22
C GLU A 82 -5.89 2.70 -5.16
N VAL A 83 -6.35 3.26 -6.27
CA VAL A 83 -5.52 4.06 -7.18
C VAL A 83 -5.99 5.50 -7.07
N LYS A 84 -5.16 6.36 -6.47
CA LYS A 84 -5.46 7.76 -6.24
C LYS A 84 -4.69 8.64 -7.21
N ALA A 85 -5.41 9.32 -8.10
CA ALA A 85 -4.86 10.30 -9.01
C ALA A 85 -5.90 11.37 -9.34
N THR A 86 -5.47 12.58 -9.70
CA THR A 86 -6.36 13.70 -10.09
C THR A 86 -6.65 13.74 -11.58
N ASP A 87 -5.73 13.24 -12.41
CA ASP A 87 -5.75 13.40 -13.87
C ASP A 87 -5.32 12.10 -14.60
N LYS A 88 -5.49 10.95 -13.93
CA LYS A 88 -5.18 9.61 -14.43
C LYS A 88 -6.29 8.64 -14.02
N GLY A 89 -6.41 7.55 -14.76
CA GLY A 89 -7.32 6.45 -14.46
C GLY A 89 -6.63 5.10 -14.62
N VAL A 90 -7.39 4.01 -14.47
CA VAL A 90 -6.87 2.65 -14.63
C VAL A 90 -7.19 2.14 -16.03
N LEU A 91 -6.18 1.64 -16.74
CA LEU A 91 -6.38 0.86 -17.95
C LEU A 91 -6.64 -0.60 -17.56
N LEU A 92 -7.90 -0.99 -17.59
CA LEU A 92 -8.31 -2.39 -17.45
C LEU A 92 -8.00 -3.18 -18.73
N PRO A 93 -7.96 -4.53 -18.67
CA PRO A 93 -7.80 -5.37 -19.85
C PRO A 93 -8.80 -5.00 -20.95
N ARG A 94 -8.30 -4.81 -22.18
CA ARG A 94 -9.11 -4.46 -23.36
C ARG A 94 -9.48 -5.74 -24.10
N VAL A 95 -10.78 -6.02 -24.20
CA VAL A 95 -11.28 -7.29 -24.74
C VAL A 95 -12.28 -7.02 -25.87
N PRO A 96 -12.11 -7.59 -27.07
CA PRO A 96 -13.03 -7.39 -28.18
C PRO A 96 -14.25 -8.34 -28.09
N LEU A 97 -15.22 -8.03 -27.24
CA LEU A 97 -16.42 -8.89 -27.10
C LEU A 97 -17.30 -8.81 -28.35
N THR A 98 -17.73 -9.97 -28.82
CA THR A 98 -18.55 -10.11 -30.03
C THR A 98 -20.05 -10.05 -29.77
N SER A 99 -20.49 -10.27 -28.52
CA SER A 99 -21.88 -10.09 -28.06
C SER A 99 -21.95 -9.87 -26.53
N SER A 100 -23.12 -9.50 -25.99
CA SER A 100 -23.35 -9.41 -24.54
C SER A 100 -23.38 -10.76 -23.81
N LYS A 101 -23.35 -11.87 -24.55
CA LYS A 101 -23.27 -13.25 -24.04
C LYS A 101 -22.01 -13.97 -24.52
N ASP A 102 -20.98 -13.22 -24.93
CA ASP A 102 -19.75 -13.80 -25.42
C ASP A 102 -19.02 -14.57 -24.30
N GLN A 103 -19.20 -15.88 -24.32
CA GLN A 103 -18.51 -16.84 -23.44
C GLN A 103 -17.31 -17.48 -24.11
N THR A 104 -16.97 -17.06 -25.34
CA THR A 104 -15.85 -17.63 -26.11
C THR A 104 -14.58 -16.80 -25.94
N THR A 105 -14.70 -15.48 -25.99
CA THR A 105 -13.57 -14.56 -25.79
C THR A 105 -13.13 -14.56 -24.31
N ILE A 106 -14.08 -14.67 -23.38
CA ILE A 106 -13.82 -14.87 -21.95
C ILE A 106 -14.64 -16.07 -21.46
N PRO A 107 -14.08 -17.29 -21.45
CA PRO A 107 -14.77 -18.46 -20.93
C PRO A 107 -14.99 -18.36 -19.42
N SER A 108 -16.22 -18.64 -18.96
CA SER A 108 -16.62 -18.67 -17.54
C SER A 108 -16.14 -17.43 -16.74
N PRO A 109 -16.57 -16.20 -17.12
CA PRO A 109 -16.09 -14.99 -16.46
C PRO A 109 -16.47 -14.99 -14.97
N ALA A 110 -15.52 -14.62 -14.10
CA ALA A 110 -15.80 -14.46 -12.68
C ALA A 110 -16.86 -13.37 -12.45
N ALA A 111 -17.68 -13.55 -11.41
CA ALA A 111 -18.63 -12.52 -11.00
C ALA A 111 -17.88 -11.23 -10.62
N GLY A 112 -18.31 -10.09 -11.18
CA GLY A 112 -17.66 -8.79 -10.96
C GLY A 112 -16.41 -8.52 -11.80
N LEU A 113 -16.09 -9.38 -12.79
CA LEU A 113 -14.98 -9.12 -13.72
C LEU A 113 -15.19 -7.78 -14.46
N LEU A 114 -14.14 -6.94 -14.45
CA LEU A 114 -14.12 -5.66 -15.16
C LEU A 114 -13.15 -5.72 -16.34
N VAL A 115 -13.64 -5.38 -17.52
CA VAL A 115 -12.85 -5.23 -18.77
C VAL A 115 -13.35 -4.04 -19.57
N TYR A 116 -12.50 -3.47 -20.40
CA TYR A 116 -12.92 -2.48 -21.40
C TYR A 116 -13.27 -3.19 -22.71
N ASN A 117 -14.54 -3.18 -23.09
CA ASN A 117 -14.98 -3.80 -24.34
C ASN A 117 -14.58 -2.94 -25.55
N THR A 118 -13.80 -3.53 -26.46
CA THR A 118 -13.38 -2.90 -27.74
C THR A 118 -14.09 -3.47 -28.96
N GLY A 119 -15.01 -4.41 -28.78
CA GLY A 119 -15.75 -5.07 -29.86
C GLY A 119 -17.03 -4.35 -30.25
N THR A 120 -17.79 -4.93 -31.18
CA THR A 120 -19.02 -4.34 -31.75
C THR A 120 -20.28 -4.59 -30.93
N ALA A 121 -20.18 -5.39 -29.87
CA ALA A 121 -21.29 -5.67 -28.97
C ALA A 121 -21.53 -4.51 -28.00
N GLY A 122 -22.65 -3.79 -28.15
CA GLY A 122 -23.09 -2.84 -27.14
C GLY A 122 -23.44 -3.56 -25.83
N LEU A 123 -22.98 -3.03 -24.69
CA LEU A 123 -23.51 -3.41 -23.38
C LEU A 123 -24.84 -2.68 -23.21
N THR A 124 -25.97 -3.36 -23.44
CA THR A 124 -27.27 -2.79 -23.12
C THR A 124 -27.43 -2.73 -21.60
N TYR A 125 -27.44 -1.52 -21.05
CA TYR A 125 -27.80 -1.30 -19.64
C TYR A 125 -29.20 -1.88 -19.39
N LYS A 126 -29.29 -2.87 -18.50
CA LYS A 126 -30.54 -3.39 -17.95
C LYS A 126 -30.68 -2.81 -16.53
N GLY A 127 -30.98 -1.52 -16.47
CA GLY A 127 -31.55 -0.91 -15.26
C GLY A 127 -33.04 -1.13 -15.21
#